data_AF-A0A7U9QW87-F1
#
_entry.id   AF-A0A7U9QW87-F1
#
_cell.length_a   1.000
_cell.length_b   1.000
_cell.length_c   1.000
_cell.angle_alpha   90.00
_cell.angle_beta   90.00
_cell.angle_gamma   90.00
#
_symmetry.space_group_name_H-M   'P 1'
#
loop_
_entity.id
_entity.type
_entity.pdbx_description
1 polymer ?
#
loop_
_entity_poly.entity_id
_entity_poly.type
_entity_poly.pdbx_seq_one_letter_code
_entity_poly.pdbx_strand_id
1 'polypeptide(L)' 'MNRPVLSPNFTVEDIHKLREYNYYQTKDMSQQERIDYYNTRGMEVQKEIQARKLQKL' A
#
# COMPACT_ATOMS: atom_id res chain seq x y z
N MET A 1 -5.23 6.58 -12.37
CA MET A 1 -4.46 7.63 -11.67
C MET A 1 -3.01 7.19 -11.64
N ASN A 2 -2.07 8.11 -11.88
CA ASN A 2 -0.64 7.80 -11.81
C ASN A 2 -0.19 7.62 -10.36
N ARG A 3 0.90 6.88 -10.14
CA ARG A 3 1.48 6.72 -8.81
C ARG A 3 1.88 8.09 -8.26
N PRO A 4 1.47 8.45 -7.04
CA PRO A 4 1.76 9.77 -6.48
C PRO A 4 3.26 9.89 -6.15
N VAL A 5 3.80 11.08 -6.38
CA VAL A 5 5.11 11.48 -5.85
C VAL A 5 4.91 11.92 -4.40
N LEU A 6 5.55 11.19 -3.48
CA LEU A 6 5.47 11.47 -2.04
C LEU A 6 6.61 12.38 -1.62
N SER A 7 6.32 13.27 -0.68
CA SER A 7 7.33 14.11 -0.04
C SER A 7 8.40 13.26 0.68
N PRO A 8 9.69 13.66 0.64
CA PRO A 8 10.72 13.09 1.52
C PRO A 8 10.39 13.24 3.00
N ASN A 9 9.73 14.35 3.36
CA ASN A 9 9.16 14.56 4.69
C ASN A 9 7.67 14.20 4.61
N PHE A 10 7.34 12.95 4.92
CA PHE A 10 5.98 12.44 4.77
C PHE A 10 4.96 13.28 5.56
N THR A 11 3.95 13.78 4.87
CA THR A 11 2.94 14.71 5.40
C THR A 11 1.53 14.11 5.35
N VAL A 12 0.57 14.82 5.96
CA VAL A 12 -0.86 14.49 5.85
C VAL A 12 -1.33 14.51 4.39
N GLU A 13 -0.79 15.41 3.57
CA GLU A 13 -1.12 15.50 2.15
C GLU A 13 -0.68 14.25 1.37
N ASP A 14 0.45 13.65 1.74
CA ASP A 14 0.91 12.39 1.15
C ASP A 14 -0.04 11.23 1.48
N ILE A 15 -0.68 11.24 2.65
CA ILE A 15 -1.74 10.27 3.01
C ILE A 15 -2.94 10.46 2.09
N HIS A 16 -3.36 11.69 1.84
CA HIS A 16 -4.49 11.98 0.95
C HIS A 16 -4.21 11.51 -0.49
N LYS A 17 -3.04 11.83 -1.04
CA LYS A 17 -2.60 11.37 -2.36
C LYS A 17 -2.58 9.85 -2.48
N LEU A 18 -2.10 9.14 -1.45
CA LEU A 18 -2.11 7.68 -1.43
C LEU A 18 -3.52 7.10 -1.37
N ARG A 19 -4.40 7.68 -0.54
CA ARG A 19 -5.80 7.25 -0.45
C ARG A 19 -6.53 7.45 -1.77
N GLU A 20 -6.35 8.59 -2.42
CA GLU A 20 -6.93 8.87 -3.73
C GLU A 20 -6.41 7.88 -4.78
N TYR A 21 -5.09 7.68 -4.85
CA TYR A 21 -4.50 6.70 -5.74
C TYR A 21 -5.09 5.30 -5.54
N ASN A 22 -5.14 4.82 -4.28
CA ASN A 22 -5.69 3.51 -3.94
C ASN A 22 -7.18 3.38 -4.24
N TYR A 23 -7.95 4.44 -4.04
CA TYR A 23 -9.35 4.49 -4.47
C TYR A 23 -9.44 4.23 -5.97
N TYR A 24 -8.71 4.96 -6.80
CA TYR A 24 -8.72 4.74 -8.25
C TYR A 24 -8.17 3.39 -8.70
N GLN A 25 -7.29 2.74 -7.91
CA GLN A 25 -6.84 1.38 -8.22
C GLN A 25 -7.93 0.34 -7.96
N THR A 26 -8.82 0.58 -7.00
CA THR A 26 -9.75 -0.44 -6.49
C THR A 26 -11.23 -0.11 -6.73
N LYS A 27 -11.56 1.08 -7.25
CA LYS A 27 -12.94 1.59 -7.34
C LYS A 27 -13.86 0.73 -8.21
N ASP A 28 -13.31 0.08 -9.23
CA ASP A 28 -14.06 -0.74 -10.19
C ASP A 28 -13.97 -2.25 -9.86
N MET A 29 -13.25 -2.62 -8.78
CA MET A 29 -13.15 -4.00 -8.33
C MET A 29 -14.42 -4.44 -7.61
N SER A 30 -14.79 -5.71 -7.78
CA SER A 30 -15.75 -6.35 -6.91
C SER A 30 -15.22 -6.40 -5.46
N GLN A 31 -16.13 -6.66 -4.52
CA GLN A 31 -15.75 -6.78 -3.11
C GLN A 31 -14.68 -7.85 -2.89
N GLN A 32 -14.82 -9.00 -3.54
CA GLN A 32 -13.89 -10.12 -3.39
C GLN A 32 -12.50 -9.78 -3.97
N GLU A 33 -12.45 -9.24 -5.18
CA GLU A 33 -11.19 -8.81 -5.79
C GLU A 33 -10.46 -7.77 -4.94
N ARG A 34 -11.20 -6.83 -4.34
CA ARG A 34 -10.63 -5.82 -3.45
C ARG A 34 -10.07 -6.44 -2.17
N ILE A 35 -10.75 -7.44 -1.59
CA ILE A 35 -10.25 -8.18 -0.42
C ILE A 35 -8.96 -8.91 -0.78
N ASP A 36 -8.94 -9.64 -1.89
CA ASP A 36 -7.80 -10.42 -2.34
C ASP A 36 -6.59 -9.53 -2.67
N TYR A 37 -6.84 -8.36 -3.28
CA TYR A 37 -5.83 -7.34 -3.56
C TYR A 37 -5.09 -6.89 -2.30
N TYR A 38 -5.82 -6.59 -1.21
CA TYR A 38 -5.19 -6.15 0.04
C TYR A 38 -4.50 -7.29 0.78
N ASN A 39 -5.10 -8.48 0.82
CA ASN A 39 -4.53 -9.63 1.54
C ASN A 39 -3.20 -10.09 0.93
N THR A 40 -3.13 -10.15 -0.41
CA THR A 40 -1.91 -10.59 -1.12
C THR A 40 -0.74 -9.64 -0.84
N ARG A 41 -0.98 -8.33 -0.98
CA ARG A 41 0.02 -7.29 -0.72
C ARG A 41 0.42 -7.21 0.76
N GLY A 42 -0.54 -7.45 1.66
CA GLY A 42 -0.26 -7.52 3.10
C GLY A 42 0.73 -8.62 3.45
N MET A 43 0.59 -9.80 2.85
CA MET A 43 1.53 -10.91 3.06
C MET A 43 2.95 -10.60 2.56
N GLU A 44 3.09 -9.94 1.41
CA GLU A 44 4.40 -9.54 0.88
C GLU A 44 5.12 -8.56 1.82
N VAL A 45 4.41 -7.53 2.29
CA VAL A 45 4.95 -6.56 3.25
C VAL A 45 5.31 -7.24 4.57
N GLN A 46 4.48 -8.18 5.05
CA GLN A 46 4.77 -8.92 6.27
C GLN A 46 6.05 -9.75 6.15
N LYS A 47 6.28 -10.41 5.01
CA LYS A 47 7.52 -11.14 4.72
C LYS A 47 8.74 -10.20 4.76
N GLU A 48 8.64 -9.02 4.17
CA GLU A 48 9.71 -8.03 4.18
C GLU A 48 10.02 -7.52 5.60
N ILE A 49 8.99 -7.24 6.40
CA ILE A 49 9.15 -6.86 7.81
C ILE A 49 9.85 -7.96 8.60
N GLN A 50 9.47 -9.22 8.40
CA GLN A 50 10.10 -10.36 9.07
C GLN A 50 11.57 -10.52 8.66
N ALA A 51 11.88 -10.42 7.36
CA ALA A 51 13.25 -10.49 6.87
C ALA A 51 14.13 -9.37 7.46
N ARG A 52 13.63 -8.14 7.52
CA ARG A 52 14.34 -7.00 8.14
C ARG A 52 14.54 -7.16 9.64
N LYS A 53 13.63 -7.87 10.35
CA LYS A 53 13.82 -8.20 11.77
C LYS A 53 14.92 -9.24 11.97
N LEU A 54 15.00 -10.25 11.09
CA LEU A 54 16.02 -11.30 11.16
C LEU A 54 17.42 -10.81 10.81
N GLN A 55 17.55 -9.83 9.91
CA GLN A 55 18.84 -9.20 9.56
C GLN A 55 19.41 -8.27 10.64
N LYS A 56 18.63 -7.94 11.67
CA LYS A 56 19.07 -7.10 12.80
C LYS A 56 19.66 -7.90 13.97
N LEU A 57 19.66 -9.24 13.87
CA LEU A 57 20.36 -10.18 14.76
C LEU A 57 21.71 -10.56 14.13
#